data_AF-A0AAT9FKB3-F1
#
_entry.id   AF-A0AAT9FKB3-F1
#
_cell.length_a   1.000
_cell.length_b   1.000
_cell.length_c   1.000
_cell.angle_alpha   90.00
_cell.angle_beta   90.00
_cell.angle_gamma   90.00
#
_symmetry.space_group_name_H-M   'P 1'
#
loop_
_entity.id
_entity.type
_entity.pdbx_description
1 polymer ?
#
loop_
_entity_poly.entity_id
_entity_poly.type
_entity_poly.pdbx_seq_one_letter_code
_entity_poly.pdbx_strand_id
1 'polypeptide(L)'
;MDTFVNIVSQPFTWGLLVGLFLVIMTWKLMRKDVAMLRSENARISTENKELQGHLNTQLKINSKGNEQLQTQLDELREQNENLRVNLNTVGQKAGRAEMRQLHLMETAVTVMREQAPGFAPAWERAMRDAENTHEAAQGGLKKLMRKVLPGGMSVPAIESRDDSEHEEA
;
A
#
# COMPACT_ATOMS: atom_id res chain seq x y z
N MET A 1 -8.14 -100.40 -0.20
CA MET A 1 -9.04 -99.76 -1.19
C MET A 1 -10.48 -99.80 -0.71
N ASP A 2 -10.96 -100.91 -0.15
CA ASP A 2 -12.38 -101.12 0.17
C ASP A 2 -12.92 -100.24 1.31
N THR A 3 -12.09 -99.87 2.29
CA THR A 3 -12.49 -98.97 3.38
C THR A 3 -12.75 -97.55 2.91
N PHE A 4 -12.00 -97.05 1.92
CA PHE A 4 -12.23 -95.75 1.29
C PHE A 4 -13.50 -95.76 0.43
N VAL A 5 -13.74 -96.84 -0.32
CA VAL A 5 -14.95 -97.01 -1.13
C VAL A 5 -16.20 -97.06 -0.25
N ASN A 6 -16.12 -97.73 0.91
CA ASN A 6 -17.25 -97.84 1.83
C ASN A 6 -17.56 -96.51 2.56
N ILE A 7 -16.54 -95.71 2.87
CA ILE A 7 -16.70 -94.36 3.44
C ILE A 7 -17.33 -93.38 2.42
N VAL A 8 -16.93 -93.45 1.16
CA VAL A 8 -17.42 -92.56 0.08
C VAL A 8 -18.86 -92.90 -0.33
N SER A 9 -19.30 -94.14 -0.14
CA SER A 9 -20.69 -94.55 -0.43
C SER A 9 -21.70 -94.16 0.64
N GLN A 10 -21.27 -93.61 1.79
CA GLN A 10 -22.22 -93.13 2.80
C GLN A 10 -22.85 -91.80 2.40
N PRO A 11 -24.18 -91.61 2.54
CA PRO A 11 -24.86 -90.36 2.18
C PRO A 11 -24.36 -89.14 3.00
N PHE A 12 -23.81 -89.39 4.20
CA PHE A 12 -23.23 -88.36 5.05
C PHE A 12 -21.96 -87.72 4.48
N THR A 13 -21.09 -88.50 3.82
CA THR A 13 -19.82 -87.99 3.27
C THR A 13 -20.06 -87.07 2.07
N TRP A 14 -21.08 -87.35 1.28
CA TRP A 14 -21.57 -86.45 0.23
C TRP A 14 -22.08 -85.11 0.79
N GLY A 15 -22.86 -85.14 1.88
CA GLY A 15 -23.33 -83.92 2.54
C GLY A 15 -22.18 -83.08 3.12
N LEU A 16 -21.19 -83.72 3.74
CA LEU A 16 -19.99 -83.06 4.28
C LEU A 16 -19.15 -82.41 3.16
N LEU A 17 -19.00 -83.10 2.02
CA LEU A 17 -18.24 -82.58 0.89
C LEU A 17 -18.90 -81.34 0.28
N VAL A 18 -20.23 -81.36 0.11
CA VAL A 18 -20.99 -80.19 -0.37
C VAL A 18 -20.92 -79.03 0.64
N GLY A 19 -21.05 -79.29 1.93
CA GLY A 19 -20.92 -78.27 2.96
C GLY A 19 -19.53 -77.64 3.00
N LEU A 20 -18.46 -78.45 2.93
CA LEU A 20 -17.09 -77.98 2.88
C LEU A 20 -16.84 -77.13 1.62
N PHE A 21 -17.38 -77.55 0.48
CA PHE A 21 -17.29 -76.80 -0.77
C PHE A 21 -17.95 -75.41 -0.65
N LEU A 22 -19.14 -75.33 -0.06
CA LEU A 22 -19.83 -74.06 0.16
C LEU A 22 -19.07 -73.13 1.12
N VAL A 23 -18.48 -73.66 2.18
CA VAL A 23 -17.65 -72.88 3.12
C VAL A 23 -16.41 -72.33 2.42
N ILE A 24 -15.71 -73.14 1.62
CA ILE A 24 -14.53 -72.69 0.88
C ILE A 24 -14.89 -71.63 -0.16
N MET A 25 -16.03 -71.82 -0.85
CA MET A 25 -16.52 -70.86 -1.85
C MET A 25 -16.85 -69.51 -1.20
N THR A 26 -17.70 -69.51 -0.15
CA THR A 26 -18.09 -68.28 0.56
C THR A 26 -16.90 -67.58 1.20
N TRP A 27 -15.95 -68.31 1.78
CA TRP A 27 -14.72 -67.75 2.36
C TRP A 27 -13.84 -67.05 1.32
N LYS A 28 -13.75 -67.59 0.09
CA LYS A 28 -12.98 -66.96 -0.99
C LYS A 28 -13.63 -65.66 -1.46
N LEU A 29 -14.95 -65.64 -1.63
CA LEU A 29 -15.67 -64.41 -1.99
C LEU A 29 -15.50 -63.35 -0.90
N MET A 30 -15.73 -63.72 0.37
CA MET A 30 -15.67 -62.79 1.50
C MET A 30 -14.26 -62.21 1.70
N ARG A 31 -13.19 -62.99 1.51
CA ARG A 31 -11.81 -62.47 1.59
C ARG A 31 -11.52 -61.42 0.53
N LYS A 32 -12.04 -61.60 -0.69
CA LYS A 32 -11.83 -60.63 -1.78
C LYS A 32 -12.51 -59.30 -1.45
N ASP A 33 -13.76 -59.36 -1.01
CA ASP A 33 -14.54 -58.15 -0.67
C ASP A 33 -13.93 -57.42 0.53
N VAL A 34 -13.52 -58.16 1.56
CA VAL A 34 -12.84 -57.58 2.74
C VAL A 34 -11.50 -56.94 2.37
N ALA A 35 -10.74 -57.56 1.46
CA ALA A 35 -9.47 -56.98 0.99
C ALA A 35 -9.70 -55.69 0.18
N MET A 36 -10.71 -55.68 -0.69
CA MET A 36 -11.08 -54.50 -1.49
C MET A 36 -11.54 -53.34 -0.59
N LEU A 37 -12.47 -53.61 0.33
CA LEU A 37 -12.97 -52.61 1.29
C LEU A 37 -11.86 -52.03 2.18
N ARG A 38 -10.89 -52.87 2.60
CA ARG A 38 -9.72 -52.39 3.35
C ARG A 38 -8.85 -51.46 2.51
N SER A 39 -8.62 -51.78 1.24
CA SER A 39 -7.83 -50.92 0.35
C SER A 39 -8.52 -49.59 0.06
N GLU A 40 -9.83 -49.59 -0.14
CA GLU A 40 -10.62 -48.37 -0.35
C GLU A 40 -10.63 -47.50 0.91
N ASN A 41 -10.83 -48.10 2.09
CA ASN A 41 -10.80 -47.35 3.34
C ASN A 41 -9.40 -46.77 3.62
N ALA A 42 -8.34 -47.53 3.33
CA ALA A 42 -6.96 -47.03 3.43
C ALA A 42 -6.72 -45.85 2.47
N ARG A 43 -7.20 -45.94 1.23
CA ARG A 43 -7.12 -44.86 0.25
C ARG A 43 -7.88 -43.62 0.72
N ILE A 44 -9.15 -43.76 1.11
CA ILE A 44 -9.98 -42.65 1.61
C ILE A 44 -9.33 -42.01 2.85
N SER A 45 -8.77 -42.80 3.75
CA SER A 45 -8.08 -42.27 4.93
C SER A 45 -6.83 -41.45 4.57
N THR A 46 -6.14 -41.84 3.48
CA THR A 46 -4.97 -41.11 2.97
C THR A 46 -5.40 -39.80 2.33
N GLU A 47 -6.41 -39.84 1.47
CA GLU A 47 -7.00 -38.65 0.85
C GLU A 47 -7.52 -37.67 1.91
N ASN A 48 -8.16 -38.16 2.98
CA ASN A 48 -8.63 -37.33 4.07
C ASN A 48 -7.47 -36.64 4.82
N LYS A 49 -6.37 -37.36 5.07
CA LYS A 49 -5.16 -36.79 5.67
C LYS A 49 -4.52 -35.72 4.78
N GLU A 50 -4.45 -35.96 3.48
CA GLU A 50 -3.92 -34.99 2.51
C GLU A 50 -4.78 -33.72 2.47
N LEU A 51 -6.11 -33.87 2.44
CA LEU A 51 -7.04 -32.74 2.49
C LEU A 51 -6.93 -31.96 3.80
N GLN A 52 -6.82 -32.64 4.93
CA GLN A 52 -6.56 -31.99 6.23
C GLN A 52 -5.22 -31.26 6.23
N GLY A 53 -4.18 -31.81 5.60
CA GLY A 53 -2.88 -31.16 5.44
C GLY A 53 -2.96 -29.89 4.59
N HIS A 54 -3.68 -29.95 3.46
CA HIS A 54 -3.90 -28.80 2.59
C HIS A 54 -4.70 -27.70 3.30
N LEU A 55 -5.74 -28.07 4.05
CA LEU A 55 -6.57 -27.12 4.80
C LEU A 55 -5.75 -26.44 5.91
N ASN A 56 -4.98 -27.20 6.69
CA ASN A 56 -4.08 -26.63 7.70
C ASN A 56 -3.05 -25.67 7.08
N THR A 57 -2.52 -26.02 5.90
CA THR A 57 -1.58 -25.16 5.19
C THR A 57 -2.25 -23.88 4.71
N GLN A 58 -3.45 -23.96 4.14
CA GLN A 58 -4.22 -22.79 3.71
C GLN A 58 -4.61 -21.89 4.89
N LEU A 59 -5.06 -22.46 6.01
CA LEU A 59 -5.33 -21.70 7.23
C LEU A 59 -4.08 -20.99 7.74
N LYS A 60 -2.93 -21.68 7.74
CA LYS A 60 -1.66 -21.08 8.16
C LYS A 60 -1.18 -19.98 7.22
N ILE A 61 -1.38 -20.13 5.91
CA ILE A 61 -1.06 -19.09 4.93
C ILE A 61 -2.01 -17.90 5.11
N ASN A 62 -3.31 -18.15 5.25
CA ASN A 62 -4.31 -17.09 5.44
C ASN A 62 -4.06 -16.33 6.75
N SER A 63 -3.78 -17.02 7.85
CA SER A 63 -3.47 -16.39 9.13
C SER A 63 -2.22 -15.52 9.05
N LYS A 64 -1.15 -16.02 8.41
CA LYS A 64 0.08 -15.24 8.17
C LYS A 64 -0.16 -14.03 7.28
N GLY A 65 -0.93 -14.19 6.20
CA GLY A 65 -1.29 -13.09 5.32
C GLY A 65 -2.12 -12.03 6.06
N ASN A 66 -3.06 -12.46 6.89
CA ASN A 66 -3.88 -11.55 7.70
C ASN A 66 -3.04 -10.81 8.76
N GLU A 67 -2.09 -11.50 9.41
CA GLU A 67 -1.15 -10.89 10.36
C GLU A 67 -0.25 -9.85 9.69
N GLN A 68 0.24 -10.15 8.47
CA GLN A 68 1.00 -9.19 7.66
C GLN A 68 0.16 -7.96 7.26
N LEU A 69 -1.11 -8.15 6.91
CA LEU A 69 -2.02 -7.05 6.60
C LEU A 69 -2.29 -6.19 7.85
N GLN A 70 -2.51 -6.82 9.00
CA GLN A 70 -2.71 -6.11 10.26
C GLN A 70 -1.46 -5.30 10.64
N THR A 71 -0.27 -5.88 10.50
CA THR A 71 1.01 -5.20 10.76
C THR A 71 1.18 -3.98 9.85
N GLN A 72 0.91 -4.12 8.56
CA GLN A 72 0.95 -3.00 7.62
C GLN A 72 -0.08 -1.91 7.96
N LEU A 73 -1.30 -2.28 8.36
CA LEU A 73 -2.30 -1.30 8.78
C LEU A 73 -1.85 -0.52 10.01
N ASP A 74 -1.24 -1.18 10.99
CA ASP A 74 -0.76 -0.53 12.21
C ASP A 74 0.45 0.36 11.92
N GLU A 75 1.37 -0.07 11.04
CA GLU A 75 2.47 0.75 10.56
C GLU A 75 1.97 1.99 9.79
N LEU A 76 1.00 1.84 8.88
CA LEU A 76 0.41 2.97 8.16
C LEU A 76 -0.30 3.95 9.10
N ARG A 77 -1.00 3.45 10.14
CA ARG A 77 -1.62 4.30 11.16
C ARG A 77 -0.58 5.10 11.92
N GLU A 78 0.52 4.45 12.33
CA GLU A 78 1.63 5.12 13.00
C GLU A 78 2.27 6.19 12.11
N GLN A 79 2.56 5.85 10.84
CA GLN A 79 3.08 6.82 9.88
C GLN A 79 2.11 7.98 9.67
N ASN A 80 0.81 7.73 9.58
CA ASN A 80 -0.19 8.78 9.42
C ASN A 80 -0.21 9.73 10.61
N GLU A 81 -0.19 9.20 11.84
CA GLU A 81 -0.14 10.02 13.05
C GLU A 81 1.16 10.82 13.13
N ASN A 82 2.30 10.19 12.83
CA ASN A 82 3.59 10.87 12.74
C ASN A 82 3.56 12.01 11.72
N LEU A 83 2.98 11.79 10.54
CA LEU A 83 2.81 12.83 9.53
C LEU A 83 1.88 13.95 10.00
N ARG A 84 0.78 13.64 10.68
CA ARG A 84 -0.13 14.66 11.26
C ARG A 84 0.59 15.49 12.32
N VAL A 85 1.32 14.86 13.23
CA VAL A 85 2.12 15.54 14.25
C VAL A 85 3.20 16.40 13.61
N ASN A 86 3.92 15.88 12.61
CA ASN A 86 4.94 16.62 11.87
C ASN A 86 4.34 17.81 11.13
N LEU A 87 3.21 17.65 10.46
CA LEU A 87 2.51 18.74 9.77
C LEU A 87 2.09 19.83 10.75
N ASN A 88 1.50 19.45 11.89
CA ASN A 88 1.14 20.39 12.95
C ASN A 88 2.37 21.11 13.51
N THR A 89 3.47 20.38 13.73
CA THR A 89 4.73 20.93 14.24
C THR A 89 5.35 21.91 13.25
N VAL A 90 5.38 21.57 11.96
CA VAL A 90 5.87 22.44 10.89
C VAL A 90 4.99 23.67 10.75
N GLY A 91 3.67 23.51 10.75
CA GLY A 91 2.72 24.64 10.69
C GLY A 91 2.87 25.59 11.86
N GLN A 92 3.00 25.08 13.09
CA GLN A 92 3.19 25.90 14.28
C GLN A 92 4.56 26.61 14.29
N LYS A 93 5.64 25.94 13.87
CA LYS A 93 6.98 26.54 13.81
C LYS A 93 7.11 27.56 12.68
N ALA A 94 6.62 27.24 11.48
CA ALA A 94 6.66 28.13 10.33
C ALA A 94 5.79 29.37 10.58
N GLY A 95 4.54 29.18 10.99
CA GLY A 95 3.65 30.30 11.32
C GLY A 95 4.21 31.20 12.42
N ARG A 96 4.83 30.62 13.46
CA ARG A 96 5.44 31.42 14.53
C ARG A 96 6.73 32.12 14.10
N ALA A 97 7.53 31.51 13.22
CA ALA A 97 8.76 32.12 12.71
C ALA A 97 8.45 33.28 11.75
N GLU A 98 7.52 33.06 10.80
CA GLU A 98 7.05 34.08 9.87
C GLU A 98 6.38 35.25 10.61
N MET A 99 5.51 34.95 11.59
CA MET A 99 4.84 35.99 12.37
C MET A 99 5.83 36.78 13.24
N ARG A 100 6.86 36.12 13.81
CA ARG A 100 7.95 36.82 14.50
C ARG A 100 8.73 37.72 13.55
N GLN A 101 9.04 37.24 12.35
CA GLN A 101 9.77 38.01 11.35
C GLN A 101 8.97 39.22 10.87
N LEU A 102 7.66 39.07 10.63
CA LEU A 102 6.75 40.17 10.31
C LEU A 102 6.76 41.22 11.42
N HIS A 103 6.59 40.81 12.68
CA HIS A 103 6.62 41.73 13.82
C HIS A 103 7.97 42.46 13.96
N LEU A 104 9.09 41.76 13.73
CA LEU A 104 10.42 42.36 13.75
C LEU A 104 10.58 43.41 12.64
N MET A 105 10.10 43.08 11.44
CA MET A 105 10.13 43.98 10.29
C MET A 105 9.25 45.21 10.52
N GLU A 106 8.04 45.03 11.05
CA GLU A 106 7.14 46.14 11.42
C GLU A 106 7.79 47.05 12.47
N THR A 107 8.38 46.46 13.51
CA THR A 107 9.10 47.23 14.55
C THR A 107 10.28 48.02 13.95
N ALA A 108 11.07 47.39 13.07
CA ALA A 108 12.18 48.05 12.39
C ALA A 108 11.71 49.21 11.50
N VAL A 109 10.62 49.02 10.74
CA VAL A 109 10.01 50.07 9.91
C VAL A 109 9.53 51.24 10.76
N THR A 110 8.91 50.97 11.92
CA THR A 110 8.48 52.03 12.86
C THR A 110 9.66 52.86 13.35
N VAL A 111 10.76 52.21 13.76
CA VAL A 111 11.98 52.92 14.18
C VAL A 111 12.59 53.73 13.03
N MET A 112 12.63 53.19 11.81
CA MET A 112 13.13 53.92 10.64
C MET A 112 12.25 55.12 10.28
N ARG A 113 10.93 55.02 10.46
CA ARG A 113 9.99 56.16 10.27
C ARG A 113 10.23 57.28 11.28
N GLU A 114 10.59 56.94 12.51
CA GLU A 114 10.90 57.93 13.55
C GLU A 114 12.26 58.59 13.33
N GLN A 115 13.25 57.86 12.80
CA GLN A 115 14.63 58.34 12.67
C GLN A 115 14.93 59.03 11.34
N ALA A 116 14.19 58.75 10.26
CA ALA A 116 14.52 59.24 8.91
C ALA A 116 13.39 60.10 8.30
N PRO A 117 13.60 61.42 8.11
CA PRO A 117 12.65 62.26 7.41
C PRO A 117 12.53 61.84 5.93
N GLY A 118 11.30 61.67 5.45
CA GLY A 118 11.03 61.22 4.07
C GLY A 118 11.01 59.69 3.87
N PHE A 119 11.35 58.90 4.89
CA PHE A 119 11.30 57.42 4.80
C PHE A 119 9.86 56.90 4.65
N ALA A 120 8.91 57.45 5.41
CA ALA A 120 7.51 57.03 5.36
C ALA A 120 6.88 57.08 3.95
N PRO A 121 6.95 58.20 3.18
CA PRO A 121 6.39 58.25 1.83
C PRO A 121 7.16 57.39 0.81
N ALA A 122 8.47 57.25 0.95
CA ALA A 122 9.26 56.38 0.07
C ALA A 122 8.94 54.89 0.29
N TRP A 123 8.77 54.49 1.55
CA TRP A 123 8.37 53.12 1.93
C TRP A 123 6.95 52.79 1.45
N GLU A 124 6.00 53.71 1.59
CA GLU A 124 4.62 53.50 1.14
C GLU A 124 4.54 53.37 -0.40
N ARG A 125 5.35 54.16 -1.13
CA ARG A 125 5.49 54.02 -2.59
C ARG A 125 6.11 52.68 -2.99
N ALA A 126 7.15 52.24 -2.28
CA ALA A 126 7.80 50.95 -2.53
C ALA A 126 6.87 49.77 -2.23
N MET A 127 6.05 49.84 -1.17
CA MET A 127 5.05 48.81 -0.86
C MET A 127 3.98 48.70 -1.95
N ARG A 128 3.44 49.83 -2.43
CA ARG A 128 2.49 49.83 -3.55
C ARG A 128 3.09 49.25 -4.84
N ASP A 129 4.35 49.55 -5.14
CA ASP A 129 5.02 48.99 -6.32
C ASP A 129 5.28 47.49 -6.18
N ALA A 130 5.63 47.03 -4.96
CA ALA A 130 5.76 45.62 -4.63
C ALA A 130 4.42 44.86 -4.74
N GLU A 131 3.31 45.44 -4.28
CA GLU A 131 1.97 44.88 -4.44
C GLU A 131 1.59 44.74 -5.92
N ASN A 132 1.75 45.82 -6.70
CA ASN A 132 1.47 45.82 -8.14
C ASN A 132 2.30 44.79 -8.91
N THR A 133 3.59 44.64 -8.57
CA THR A 133 4.46 43.65 -9.20
C THR A 133 4.10 42.21 -8.80
N HIS A 134 3.66 42.00 -7.55
CA HIS A 134 3.14 40.72 -7.09
C HIS A 134 1.83 40.33 -7.78
N GLU A 135 0.86 41.24 -7.89
CA GLU A 135 -0.39 41.02 -8.61
C GLU A 135 -0.15 40.73 -10.09
N ALA A 136 0.73 41.50 -10.72
CA ALA A 136 1.14 41.28 -12.11
C ALA A 136 1.86 39.94 -12.32
N ALA A 137 2.52 39.38 -11.29
CA ALA A 137 3.16 38.08 -11.33
C ALA A 137 2.16 36.91 -11.10
N GLN A 138 1.08 37.14 -10.34
CA GLN A 138 -0.03 36.19 -10.17
C GLN A 138 -0.93 36.14 -11.41
N GLY A 139 -1.05 37.25 -12.14
CA GLY A 139 -1.61 37.29 -13.49
C GLY A 139 -0.73 36.50 -14.46
N GLY A 140 -0.99 35.19 -14.59
CA GLY A 140 -0.21 34.24 -15.41
C GLY A 140 -0.04 34.60 -16.90
N LEU A 141 -0.74 35.62 -17.41
CA LEU A 141 -0.62 36.14 -18.77
C LEU A 141 0.81 36.59 -19.12
N LYS A 142 1.56 37.20 -18.20
CA LYS A 142 2.92 37.70 -18.50
C LYS A 142 3.93 36.56 -18.68
N LYS A 143 3.78 35.46 -17.93
CA LYS A 143 4.59 34.23 -18.08
C LYS A 143 4.17 33.41 -19.31
N LEU A 144 2.89 33.43 -19.68
CA LEU A 144 2.39 32.78 -20.89
C LEU A 144 2.85 33.52 -22.17
N MET A 145 2.75 34.85 -22.24
CA MET A 145 3.25 35.61 -23.41
C MET A 145 4.76 35.43 -23.63
N ARG A 146 5.56 35.39 -22.55
CA ARG A 146 7.00 35.14 -22.65
C ARG A 146 7.34 33.73 -23.17
N LYS A 147 6.47 32.73 -22.94
CA LYS A 147 6.70 31.35 -23.37
C LYS A 147 6.24 31.08 -24.81
N VAL A 148 5.45 31.97 -25.40
CA VAL A 148 4.87 31.81 -26.75
C VAL A 148 5.61 32.64 -27.82
N LEU A 149 6.59 33.47 -27.46
CA LEU A 149 7.52 34.07 -28.43
C LEU A 149 8.89 33.35 -28.40
N PRO A 150 9.15 32.37 -29.28
CA PRO A 150 10.48 31.82 -29.48
C PRO A 150 11.31 32.80 -30.33
N GLY A 151 12.30 33.43 -29.70
CA GLY A 151 13.46 34.00 -30.38
C GLY A 151 13.25 35.30 -31.16
N GLY A 152 13.86 36.37 -30.65
CA GLY A 152 14.32 37.47 -31.49
C GLY A 152 13.57 38.79 -31.36
N MET A 153 13.66 39.45 -30.22
CA MET A 153 13.96 40.88 -30.18
C MET A 153 14.67 41.21 -28.87
N SER A 154 15.87 41.75 -29.02
CA SER A 154 16.63 42.39 -27.95
C SER A 154 15.75 43.36 -27.19
N VAL A 155 15.66 43.18 -25.87
CA VAL A 155 15.20 44.25 -24.97
C VAL A 155 16.17 45.42 -25.20
N PRO A 156 15.71 46.60 -25.64
CA PRO A 156 16.59 47.76 -25.66
C PRO A 156 16.99 48.02 -24.20
N ALA A 157 18.29 48.13 -23.98
CA ALA A 157 18.84 48.53 -22.69
C ALA A 157 18.08 49.77 -22.20
N ILE A 158 17.64 49.73 -20.95
CA ILE A 158 17.11 50.91 -20.27
C ILE A 158 18.24 51.95 -20.31
N GLU A 159 18.09 52.93 -21.19
CA GLU A 159 18.95 54.09 -21.26
C GLU A 159 18.75 54.85 -19.95
N SER A 160 19.77 54.85 -19.10
CA SER A 160 19.88 55.75 -17.97
C SER A 160 19.89 57.16 -18.54
N ARG A 161 18.72 57.80 -18.50
CA ARG A 161 18.53 59.19 -18.84
C ARG A 161 19.25 60.03 -17.79
N ASP A 162 20.50 60.35 -18.12
CA ASP A 162 21.33 61.31 -17.41
C ASP A 162 20.76 62.69 -17.72
N ASP A 163 19.78 63.12 -16.93
CA ASP A 163 19.31 64.52 -16.95
C ASP A 163 20.35 65.35 -16.18
N SER A 164 21.48 65.64 -16.85
CA SER A 164 22.35 66.76 -16.50
C SER A 164 22.65 67.55 -17.76
N GLU A 165 21.80 68.54 -18.04
CA GLU A 165 22.19 69.87 -18.53
C GLU A 165 20.94 70.67 -18.86
N HIS A 166 20.60 71.64 -18.01
CA HIS A 166 20.08 72.94 -18.43
C HIS A 166 20.26 73.92 -17.26
N GLU A 167 21.38 74.63 -17.26
CA GLU A 167 21.44 76.00 -16.76
C GLU A 167 22.39 76.77 -17.70
N GLU A 168 21.79 77.40 -18.72
CA GLU A 168 22.43 78.39 -19.58
C GLU A 168 22.44 79.76 -18.90
N ALA A 169 23.52 80.51 -19.19
CA ALA A 169 23.64 81.97 -19.25
C ALA A 169 23.72 82.78 -17.93
#